data_AF-A0A7V3JIA6-F1
#
_entry.id   AF-A0A7V3JIA6-F1
#
_cell.length_a   1.000
_cell.length_b   1.000
_cell.length_c   1.000
_cell.angle_alpha   90.00
_cell.angle_beta   90.00
_cell.angle_gamma   90.00
#
_symmetry.space_group_name_H-M   'P 1'
#
loop_
_entity.id
_entity.type
_entity.pdbx_description
1 polymer ?
#
loop_
_entity_poly.entity_id
_entity_poly.type
_entity_poly.pdbx_seq_one_letter_code
_entity_poly.pdbx_strand_id
1 'polypeptide(L)'
;MGGAYRINNFGALAAAGPSLSYINRSGQRVTVDLNALNDPNHMLTGWRLVAAVDINDRFQIAGWGYYQVDPQTKKQSAYRLSLQLDTNGYPVQDDNGNLTVSELLYLGTLDNSTGELATGINEWGDVCGDWLREGAGHRGFLWTEEGGMVDIGSLEGASAI
;
A
#
# COMPACT_ATOMS: atom_id res chain seq x y z
N MET A 1 6.87 13.48 -0.51
CA MET A 1 7.10 13.31 0.94
C MET A 1 7.47 11.85 1.17
N GLY A 2 8.61 11.55 1.79
CA GLY A 2 8.95 10.20 2.24
C GLY A 2 8.65 10.13 3.74
N GLY A 3 7.64 9.35 4.12
CA GLY A 3 7.11 9.27 5.48
C GLY A 3 7.15 7.85 6.04
N ALA A 4 7.23 7.80 7.38
CA ALA A 4 7.36 6.67 8.32
C ALA A 4 7.29 5.26 7.75
N TYR A 5 8.45 4.60 7.71
CA TYR A 5 8.54 3.19 7.39
C TYR A 5 8.47 2.35 8.67
N ARG A 6 7.37 1.65 8.87
CA ARG A 6 7.28 0.63 9.91
C ARG A 6 8.15 -0.58 9.56
N ILE A 7 8.73 -1.17 10.60
CA ILE A 7 9.29 -2.52 10.54
C ILE A 7 8.27 -3.45 11.22
N ASN A 8 7.83 -4.50 10.53
CA ASN A 8 6.95 -5.51 11.11
C ASN A 8 7.72 -6.49 12.01
N ASN A 9 7.01 -7.37 12.71
CA ASN A 9 7.62 -8.33 13.64
C ASN A 9 8.44 -9.44 12.97
N PHE A 10 8.54 -9.46 11.63
CA PHE A 10 9.41 -10.32 10.85
C PHE A 10 10.69 -9.61 10.37
N GLY A 11 10.90 -8.36 10.77
CA GLY A 11 12.03 -7.55 10.30
C GLY A 11 11.86 -7.08 8.85
N ALA A 12 10.62 -7.07 8.34
CA ALA A 12 10.29 -6.55 7.03
C ALA A 12 9.83 -5.09 7.11
N LEU A 13 10.13 -4.34 6.07
CA LEU A 13 10.13 -2.89 6.02
C LEU A 13 9.62 -2.48 4.64
N ALA A 14 8.47 -1.81 4.58
CA ALA A 14 8.13 -1.01 3.40
C ALA A 14 9.25 0.02 3.20
N ALA A 15 9.92 0.03 2.06
CA ALA A 15 11.10 0.86 1.82
C ALA A 15 10.76 2.05 0.92
N ALA A 16 11.69 2.99 0.76
CA ALA A 16 11.50 4.14 -0.11
C ALA A 16 11.18 3.71 -1.55
N GLY A 17 10.13 4.31 -2.13
CA GLY A 17 9.61 3.92 -3.44
C GLY A 17 8.72 2.67 -3.36
N PRO A 18 8.51 1.93 -4.47
CA PRO A 18 7.65 0.76 -4.48
C PRO A 18 8.44 -0.48 -4.08
N SER A 19 9.10 -0.45 -2.93
CA SER A 19 10.03 -1.53 -2.53
C SER A 19 9.67 -2.12 -1.17
N LEU A 20 9.95 -3.42 -1.01
CA LEU A 20 9.97 -4.10 0.29
C LEU A 20 11.39 -4.56 0.60
N SER A 21 11.91 -4.23 1.78
CA SER A 21 13.15 -4.81 2.32
C SER A 21 12.81 -5.76 3.46
N TYR A 22 13.43 -6.93 3.52
CA TYR A 22 13.26 -7.88 4.63
C TYR A 22 14.47 -8.79 4.81
N ILE A 23 14.52 -9.51 5.92
CA ILE A 23 15.51 -10.58 6.14
C ILE A 23 14.87 -11.91 5.74
N ASN A 24 15.47 -12.60 4.76
CA ASN A 24 14.98 -13.90 4.32
C ASN A 24 15.37 -15.01 5.32
N ARG A 25 14.94 -16.25 5.05
CA ARG A 25 15.20 -17.41 5.91
C ARG A 25 16.69 -17.76 6.08
N SER A 26 17.56 -17.35 5.16
CA SER A 26 19.02 -17.53 5.28
C SER A 26 19.70 -16.40 6.07
N GLY A 27 18.94 -15.44 6.59
CA GLY A 27 19.47 -14.29 7.32
C GLY A 27 20.01 -13.18 6.42
N GLN A 28 19.77 -13.26 5.11
CA GLN A 28 20.24 -12.26 4.15
C GLN A 28 19.19 -11.16 3.98
N ARG A 29 19.67 -9.91 3.88
CA ARG A 29 18.83 -8.79 3.48
C ARG A 29 18.46 -8.92 2.01
N VAL A 30 17.16 -8.86 1.73
CA VAL A 30 16.60 -8.86 0.39
C VAL A 30 15.79 -7.57 0.21
N THR A 31 15.93 -6.93 -0.96
CA THR A 31 15.08 -5.82 -1.38
C THR A 31 14.38 -6.21 -2.67
N VAL A 32 13.06 -6.05 -2.71
CA VAL A 32 12.21 -6.45 -3.84
C VAL A 32 11.46 -5.23 -4.34
N ASP A 33 11.45 -5.03 -5.67
CA ASP A 33 10.55 -4.08 -6.32
C ASP A 33 9.15 -4.69 -6.39
N LEU A 34 8.16 -4.02 -5.81
CA LEU A 34 6.79 -4.46 -5.76
C LEU A 34 6.11 -4.45 -7.14
N ASN A 35 6.66 -3.74 -8.14
CA ASN A 35 6.20 -3.83 -9.53
C ASN A 35 6.72 -5.08 -10.26
N ALA A 36 7.63 -5.84 -9.64
CA ALA A 36 8.28 -7.01 -10.23
C ALA A 36 7.97 -8.31 -9.45
N LEU A 37 6.86 -8.33 -8.71
CA LEU A 37 6.40 -9.53 -8.00
C LEU A 37 5.96 -10.62 -8.98
N ASN A 38 6.02 -11.86 -8.53
CA ASN A 38 5.31 -12.94 -9.19
C ASN A 38 3.80 -12.72 -9.03
N ASP A 39 3.12 -12.44 -10.13
CA ASP A 39 1.71 -12.07 -10.20
C ASP A 39 0.92 -13.05 -11.09
N PRO A 40 0.65 -14.27 -10.59
CA PRO A 40 0.03 -15.33 -11.39
C PRO A 40 -1.40 -15.01 -11.82
N ASN A 41 -2.06 -14.05 -11.16
CA ASN A 41 -3.44 -13.66 -11.41
C ASN A 41 -3.55 -12.27 -12.03
N HIS A 42 -2.45 -11.69 -12.50
CA HIS A 42 -2.41 -10.39 -13.18
C HIS A 42 -3.00 -9.22 -12.36
N MET A 43 -2.93 -9.29 -11.03
CA MET A 43 -3.45 -8.29 -10.08
C MET A 43 -2.76 -6.92 -10.19
N LEU A 44 -1.49 -6.88 -10.62
CA LEU A 44 -0.74 -5.66 -10.87
C LEU A 44 -1.13 -5.00 -12.19
N THR A 45 -1.92 -5.66 -13.04
CA THR A 45 -2.34 -5.10 -14.33
C THR A 45 -3.10 -3.79 -14.10
N GLY A 46 -2.68 -2.74 -14.81
CA GLY A 46 -3.24 -1.40 -14.66
C GLY A 46 -2.65 -0.60 -13.51
N TRP A 47 -1.84 -1.20 -12.63
CA TRP A 47 -1.12 -0.49 -11.60
C TRP A 47 0.32 -0.15 -12.01
N ARG A 48 0.74 1.05 -11.63
CA ARG A 48 2.15 1.36 -11.41
C ARG A 48 2.29 1.78 -9.96
N LEU A 49 2.85 0.91 -9.13
CA LEU A 49 3.09 1.22 -7.71
C LEU A 49 4.22 2.24 -7.61
N VAL A 50 4.05 3.24 -6.75
CA VAL A 50 5.02 4.34 -6.60
C VAL A 50 5.62 4.36 -5.21
N ALA A 51 4.83 4.10 -4.18
CA ALA A 51 5.32 4.04 -2.81
C ALA A 51 4.67 2.89 -2.04
N ALA A 52 5.49 2.18 -1.27
CA ALA A 52 5.08 1.42 -0.10
C ALA A 52 5.34 2.28 1.13
N VAL A 53 4.33 2.51 1.96
CA VAL A 53 4.44 3.44 3.10
C VAL A 53 4.51 2.70 4.42
N ASP A 54 3.69 1.67 4.60
CA ASP A 54 3.54 1.00 5.88
C ASP A 54 3.24 -0.49 5.66
N ILE A 55 3.57 -1.32 6.64
CA ILE A 55 3.46 -2.77 6.58
C ILE A 55 3.05 -3.36 7.92
N ASN A 56 2.12 -4.32 7.90
CA ASN A 56 1.73 -5.08 9.09
C ASN A 56 2.40 -6.47 9.19
N ASP A 57 2.12 -7.19 10.29
CA ASP A 57 2.75 -8.49 10.54
C ASP A 57 2.24 -9.58 9.60
N ARG A 58 1.15 -9.33 8.86
CA ARG A 58 0.61 -10.22 7.81
C ARG A 58 1.18 -9.92 6.42
N PHE A 59 2.24 -9.11 6.33
CA PHE A 59 2.83 -8.65 5.06
C PHE A 59 1.81 -7.99 4.14
N GLN A 60 0.86 -7.26 4.73
CA GLN A 60 0.00 -6.35 4.00
C GLN A 60 0.67 -4.99 4.00
N ILE A 61 0.85 -4.43 2.81
CA ILE A 61 1.56 -3.20 2.56
C ILE A 61 0.55 -2.17 2.11
N ALA A 62 0.43 -1.08 2.88
CA ALA A 62 -0.27 0.10 2.42
C ALA A 62 0.67 0.96 1.59
N GLY A 63 0.13 1.57 0.55
CA GLY A 63 0.90 2.42 -0.34
C GLY A 63 0.02 3.21 -1.30
N TRP A 64 0.68 3.84 -2.27
CA TRP A 64 -0.02 4.53 -3.35
C TRP A 64 0.71 4.34 -4.68
N GLY A 65 -0.05 4.45 -5.75
CA GLY A 65 0.44 4.32 -7.11
C GLY A 65 -0.49 4.98 -8.10
N TYR A 66 -0.23 4.77 -9.39
CA TYR A 66 -1.12 5.18 -10.46
C TYR A 66 -1.92 3.97 -10.93
N TYR A 67 -3.24 4.02 -10.73
CA TYR A 67 -4.18 3.04 -11.24
C TYR A 67 -4.78 3.50 -12.57
N GLN A 68 -4.75 2.64 -13.57
CA GLN A 68 -5.35 2.88 -14.87
C GLN A 68 -6.84 2.57 -14.80
N VAL A 69 -7.64 3.63 -14.74
CA VAL A 69 -9.11 3.54 -14.69
C VAL A 69 -9.67 3.22 -16.07
N ASP A 70 -9.07 3.80 -17.11
CA ASP A 70 -9.39 3.57 -18.52
C ASP A 70 -8.13 3.75 -19.40
N PRO A 71 -8.18 3.47 -20.72
CA PRO A 71 -7.01 3.59 -21.59
C PRO A 71 -6.31 4.96 -21.61
N GLN A 72 -6.99 6.05 -21.26
CA GLN A 72 -6.48 7.43 -21.28
C GLN A 72 -6.23 7.99 -19.87
N THR A 73 -6.92 7.47 -18.86
CA THR A 73 -6.93 8.03 -17.51
C THR A 73 -6.16 7.17 -16.53
N LYS A 74 -5.15 7.77 -15.88
CA LYS A 74 -4.49 7.22 -14.70
C LYS A 74 -4.82 8.09 -13.50
N LYS A 75 -5.21 7.46 -12.40
CA LYS A 75 -5.51 8.13 -11.15
C LYS A 75 -4.46 7.77 -10.09
N GLN A 76 -4.00 8.76 -9.34
CA GLN A 76 -3.20 8.50 -8.14
C GLN A 76 -4.11 7.93 -7.06
N SER A 77 -3.87 6.69 -6.65
CA SER A 77 -4.75 5.99 -5.73
C SER A 77 -3.99 5.18 -4.70
N ALA A 78 -4.59 5.09 -3.52
CA ALA A 78 -4.13 4.27 -2.42
C ALA A 78 -4.43 2.78 -2.70
N TYR A 79 -3.53 1.91 -2.23
CA TYR A 79 -3.67 0.46 -2.35
C TYR A 79 -3.34 -0.25 -1.03
N ARG A 80 -3.83 -1.48 -0.90
CA ARG A 80 -3.31 -2.49 0.02
C ARG A 80 -2.81 -3.68 -0.80
N LEU A 81 -1.54 -4.04 -0.67
CA LEU A 81 -0.93 -5.20 -1.32
C LEU A 81 -0.66 -6.27 -0.28
N SER A 82 -1.16 -7.48 -0.49
CA SER A 82 -0.89 -8.63 0.37
C SER A 82 0.04 -9.61 -0.34
N LEU A 83 1.03 -10.12 0.39
CA LEU A 83 1.88 -11.21 -0.11
C LEU A 83 1.29 -12.58 0.24
N GLN A 84 1.55 -13.57 -0.60
CA GLN A 84 1.28 -14.96 -0.26
C GLN A 84 2.27 -15.40 0.82
N LEU A 85 1.75 -16.00 1.90
CA LEU A 85 2.55 -16.48 3.03
C LEU A 85 2.54 -18.00 3.12
N ASP A 86 3.65 -18.56 3.60
CA ASP A 86 3.72 -19.97 4.00
C ASP A 86 3.16 -20.19 5.41
N THR A 87 3.16 -21.44 5.87
CA THR A 87 2.60 -21.83 7.18
C THR A 87 3.32 -21.21 8.38
N ASN A 88 4.51 -20.65 8.20
CA ASN A 88 5.27 -19.96 9.25
C ASN A 88 5.12 -18.42 9.15
N GLY A 89 4.29 -17.92 8.23
CA GLY A 89 4.05 -16.50 8.04
C GLY A 89 5.11 -15.77 7.22
N TYR A 90 6.04 -16.48 6.58
CA TYR A 90 7.02 -15.85 5.68
C TYR A 90 6.49 -15.75 4.24
N PRO A 91 6.88 -14.72 3.47
CA PRO A 91 6.51 -14.60 2.07
C PRO A 91 6.99 -15.78 1.22
N VAL A 92 6.08 -16.31 0.41
CA VAL A 92 6.38 -17.36 -0.58
C VAL A 92 7.13 -16.77 -1.76
N GLN A 93 8.18 -17.48 -2.19
CA GLN A 93 8.97 -17.18 -3.36
C GLN A 93 8.70 -18.17 -4.49
N ASP A 94 8.74 -17.71 -5.73
CA ASP A 94 8.82 -18.58 -6.92
C ASP A 94 10.24 -19.19 -7.06
N ASP A 95 10.43 -20.05 -8.08
CA ASP A 95 11.72 -20.68 -8.36
C ASP A 95 12.84 -19.68 -8.69
N ASN A 96 12.50 -18.44 -9.04
CA ASN A 96 13.43 -17.35 -9.32
C ASN A 96 13.69 -16.45 -8.09
N GLY A 97 13.06 -16.74 -6.95
CA GLY A 97 13.17 -15.96 -5.72
C GLY A 97 12.25 -14.73 -5.67
N ASN A 98 11.35 -14.54 -6.63
CA ASN A 98 10.39 -13.43 -6.61
C ASN A 98 9.29 -13.72 -5.61
N LEU A 99 8.94 -12.72 -4.80
CA LEU A 99 7.80 -12.82 -3.89
C LEU A 99 6.49 -12.91 -4.68
N THR A 100 5.56 -13.72 -4.19
CA THR A 100 4.25 -13.90 -4.83
C THR A 100 3.21 -12.98 -4.20
N VAL A 101 2.52 -12.19 -5.02
CA VAL A 101 1.37 -11.38 -4.57
C VAL A 101 0.14 -12.27 -4.42
N SER A 102 -0.59 -12.12 -3.32
CA SER A 102 -1.86 -12.80 -3.07
C SER A 102 -3.07 -11.90 -3.27
N GLU A 103 -2.88 -10.58 -3.14
CA GLU A 103 -3.91 -9.58 -3.36
C GLU A 103 -3.28 -8.22 -3.68
N LEU A 104 -3.84 -7.49 -4.63
CA LEU A 104 -3.67 -6.04 -4.73
C LEU A 104 -5.04 -5.38 -4.76
N LEU A 105 -5.36 -4.69 -3.68
CA LEU A 105 -6.65 -4.06 -3.49
C LEU A 105 -6.58 -2.57 -3.85
N TYR A 106 -7.43 -2.18 -4.79
CA TYR A 106 -7.80 -0.78 -4.97
C TYR A 106 -8.74 -0.36 -3.84
N LEU A 107 -8.31 0.61 -3.01
CA LEU A 107 -9.07 1.01 -1.84
C LEU A 107 -10.31 1.85 -2.17
N GLY A 108 -10.42 2.32 -3.42
CA GLY A 108 -11.52 3.15 -3.90
C GLY A 108 -11.15 4.61 -4.11
N THR A 109 -12.14 5.39 -4.50
CA THR A 109 -12.07 6.83 -4.75
C THR A 109 -13.20 7.50 -3.99
N LEU A 110 -12.90 8.59 -3.29
CA LEU A 110 -13.92 9.49 -2.74
C LEU A 110 -14.36 10.51 -3.80
N ASP A 111 -15.60 10.97 -3.71
CA ASP A 111 -16.18 11.91 -4.67
C ASP A 111 -15.36 13.21 -4.78
N ASN A 112 -15.12 13.64 -6.02
CA ASN A 112 -14.29 14.81 -6.36
C ASN A 112 -12.85 14.71 -5.81
N SER A 113 -12.35 13.50 -5.58
CA SER A 113 -10.95 13.29 -5.22
C SER A 113 -10.04 13.38 -6.45
N THR A 114 -9.01 14.20 -6.36
CA THR A 114 -7.93 14.28 -7.35
C THR A 114 -6.76 13.33 -7.03
N GLY A 115 -6.79 12.66 -5.88
CA GLY A 115 -5.83 11.61 -5.55
C GLY A 115 -5.88 11.19 -4.08
N GLU A 116 -5.53 9.92 -3.84
CA GLU A 116 -5.48 9.29 -2.52
C GLU A 116 -4.07 8.78 -2.20
N LEU A 117 -3.61 8.99 -0.97
CA LEU A 117 -2.31 8.57 -0.47
C LEU A 117 -2.51 7.81 0.84
N ALA A 118 -2.20 6.51 0.85
CA ALA A 118 -2.11 5.80 2.13
C ALA A 118 -0.94 6.33 2.95
N THR A 119 -1.10 6.32 4.28
CA THR A 119 -0.05 6.74 5.23
C THR A 119 0.16 5.73 6.36
N GLY A 120 -0.76 4.79 6.58
CA GLY A 120 -0.61 3.76 7.59
C GLY A 120 -1.55 2.57 7.41
N ILE A 121 -1.17 1.44 8.00
CA ILE A 121 -1.97 0.22 8.07
C ILE A 121 -1.88 -0.41 9.47
N ASN A 122 -3.01 -0.86 10.00
CA ASN A 122 -3.03 -1.57 11.28
C ASN A 122 -2.96 -3.11 11.10
N GLU A 123 -2.90 -3.84 12.21
CA GLU A 123 -2.87 -5.31 12.18
C GLU A 123 -4.17 -5.95 11.68
N TRP A 124 -5.29 -5.25 11.74
CA TRP A 124 -6.57 -5.69 11.16
C TRP A 124 -6.65 -5.48 9.65
N GLY A 125 -5.70 -4.75 9.07
CA GLY A 125 -5.62 -4.49 7.63
C GLY A 125 -6.41 -3.26 7.19
N ASP A 126 -6.86 -2.44 8.15
CA ASP A 126 -7.45 -1.14 7.88
C ASP A 126 -6.36 -0.15 7.48
N VAL A 127 -6.67 0.70 6.51
CA VAL A 127 -5.71 1.64 5.92
C VAL A 127 -6.19 3.06 6.16
N CYS A 128 -5.32 3.92 6.68
CA CYS A 128 -5.58 5.35 6.79
C CYS A 128 -4.67 6.15 5.86
N GLY A 129 -5.09 7.36 5.54
CA GLY A 129 -4.35 8.21 4.62
C GLY A 129 -4.95 9.58 4.43
N ASP A 130 -4.35 10.32 3.50
CA ASP A 130 -4.87 11.59 3.05
C ASP A 130 -5.41 11.48 1.62
N TRP A 131 -6.40 12.31 1.32
CA TRP A 131 -6.92 12.48 -0.03
C TRP A 131 -7.11 13.95 -0.33
N LEU A 132 -6.97 14.32 -1.59
CA LEU A 132 -7.11 15.70 -2.05
C LEU A 132 -8.50 15.89 -2.66
N ARG A 133 -9.33 16.71 -2.01
CA ARG A 133 -10.64 17.11 -2.55
C ARG A 133 -10.49 18.33 -3.43
N GLU A 134 -11.04 18.25 -4.64
CA GLU A 134 -11.07 19.38 -5.57
C GLU A 134 -11.68 20.63 -4.90
N GLY A 135 -10.92 21.73 -4.88
CA GLY A 135 -11.33 23.00 -4.30
C GLY A 135 -11.33 23.10 -2.76
N ALA A 136 -11.00 22.02 -2.02
CA ALA A 136 -11.12 22.00 -0.54
C ALA A 136 -9.87 21.53 0.24
N GLY A 137 -8.81 21.06 -0.44
CA GLY A 137 -7.54 20.70 0.19
C GLY A 137 -7.47 19.26 0.72
N HIS A 138 -6.43 18.96 1.51
CA HIS A 138 -6.18 17.61 2.06
C HIS A 138 -7.17 17.27 3.17
N ARG A 139 -7.69 16.05 3.13
CA ARG A 139 -8.61 15.47 4.13
C ARG A 139 -8.15 14.06 4.47
N GLY A 140 -8.52 13.57 5.65
CA GLY A 140 -8.23 12.20 6.05
C GLY A 140 -9.23 11.22 5.45
N PHE A 141 -8.78 9.99 5.19
CA PHE A 141 -9.67 8.85 4.98
C PHE A 141 -9.32 7.70 5.93
N LEU A 142 -10.33 6.87 6.19
CA LEU A 142 -10.17 5.52 6.74
C LEU A 142 -10.80 4.54 5.76
N TRP A 143 -10.06 3.49 5.43
CA TRP A 143 -10.55 2.36 4.66
C TRP A 143 -10.62 1.12 5.56
N THR A 144 -11.73 0.40 5.47
CA THR A 144 -11.93 -0.90 6.13
C THR A 144 -12.50 -1.89 5.12
N GLU A 145 -12.30 -3.18 5.35
CA GLU A 145 -12.81 -4.24 4.48
C GLU A 145 -14.35 -4.18 4.35
N GLU A 146 -15.04 -3.91 5.46
CA GLU A 146 -16.51 -3.88 5.51
C GLU A 146 -17.10 -2.56 5.00
N GLY A 147 -16.45 -1.44 5.30
CA GLY A 147 -16.99 -0.09 5.03
C GLY A 147 -16.48 0.58 3.77
N GLY A 148 -15.42 0.05 3.14
CA GLY A 148 -14.71 0.74 2.07
C GLY A 148 -14.04 2.03 2.55
N MET A 149 -13.70 2.93 1.60
CA MET A 149 -13.05 4.21 1.91
C MET A 149 -14.07 5.24 2.38
N VAL A 150 -13.84 5.80 3.56
CA VAL A 150 -14.69 6.82 4.18
C VAL A 150 -13.87 8.06 4.47
N ASP A 151 -14.41 9.23 4.13
CA ASP A 151 -13.88 10.53 4.51
C ASP A 151 -14.06 10.75 6.02
N ILE A 152 -12.95 10.94 6.73
CA ILE A 152 -12.95 11.20 8.19
C ILE A 152 -12.70 12.69 8.52
N GLY A 153 -12.75 13.56 7.52
CA GLY A 153 -12.69 15.00 7.66
C GLY A 153 -11.28 15.59 7.50
N SER A 154 -11.23 16.91 7.41
CA SER A 154 -9.98 17.67 7.55
C SER A 154 -9.62 17.75 9.03
N LEU A 155 -8.33 17.66 9.36
CA LEU A 155 -7.83 18.07 10.67
C LEU A 155 -7.96 19.61 10.76
N GLU A 156 -9.16 20.11 11.04
CA GLU A 156 -9.39 21.50 11.44
C GLU A 156 -8.73 21.70 12.82
N GLY A 157 -7.42 21.95 12.82
CA GLY A 157 -6.65 22.09 14.06
C GLY A 157 -5.13 22.24 13.90
N ALA A 158 -4.57 22.09 12.69
CA ALA A 158 -3.15 22.30 12.45
C ALA A 158 -2.80 23.72 11.95
N SER A 159 -3.69 24.70 12.10
CA SER A 159 -3.26 26.10 12.15
C SER A 159 -2.62 26.31 13.52
N ALA A 160 -1.29 26.25 13.54
CA ALA A 160 -0.49 26.59 14.71
C ALA A 160 -0.94 27.94 15.30
N ILE A 161 -1.25 27.93 16.61
CA ILE A 161 -1.17 29.10 17.49
C ILE A 161 0.27 29.29 17.93
#